data_AF-A0A8J7K5Z0-F1
#
_entry.id   AF-A0A8J7K5Z0-F1
#
_cell.length_a   1.000
_cell.length_b   1.000
_cell.length_c   1.000
_cell.angle_alpha   90.00
_cell.angle_beta   90.00
_cell.angle_gamma   90.00
#
_symmetry.space_group_name_H-M   'P 1'
#
loop_
_entity.id
_entity.type
_entity.pdbx_description
1 polymer ?
#
loop_
_entity_poly.entity_id
_entity_poly.type
_entity_poly.pdbx_seq_one_letter_code
_entity_poly.pdbx_strand_id
1 'polypeptide(L)'
;MVESKSQPTDSISTMTRAELEALIAAIVQDKLQQQNSYEMQIQQIKQKLAQPYDTTAPSFLEIIRKHAQQVPDEEWAKVPKDASIRYKEYLYGKAWNQE
;
A
#
# COMPACT_ATOMS: atom_id res chain seq x y z
N MET A 1 8.90 -7.99 7.99
CA MET A 1 8.20 -9.29 7.89
C MET A 1 7.05 -9.23 8.88
N VAL A 2 5.81 -9.22 8.40
CA VAL A 2 4.64 -9.27 9.28
C VAL A 2 4.48 -10.72 9.67
N GLU A 3 4.85 -11.06 10.91
CA GLU A 3 4.62 -12.39 11.47
C GLU A 3 3.13 -12.69 11.44
N SER A 4 2.76 -13.68 10.62
CA SER A 4 1.45 -14.31 10.66
C SER A 4 1.25 -14.94 12.03
N LYS A 5 0.55 -14.22 12.92
CA LYS A 5 0.12 -14.77 14.21
C LYS A 5 -0.82 -15.95 13.95
N SER A 6 -0.44 -17.07 14.56
CA SER A 6 -0.99 -18.41 14.44
C SER A 6 -2.51 -18.48 14.46
N GLN A 7 -3.07 -19.36 13.61
CA GLN A 7 -4.48 -19.74 13.66
C GLN A 7 -4.81 -20.40 15.01
N PRO A 8 -5.91 -20.03 15.69
CA PRO A 8 -6.32 -20.62 16.94
C PRO A 8 -7.22 -21.84 16.67
N THR A 9 -6.69 -22.92 16.10
CA THR A 9 -7.48 -24.14 15.86
C THR A 9 -7.27 -25.21 16.91
N ASP A 10 -6.14 -25.20 17.64
CA ASP A 10 -5.81 -26.28 18.58
C ASP A 10 -6.32 -26.05 20.02
N SER A 11 -6.84 -24.86 20.33
CA SER A 11 -7.10 -24.43 21.73
C SER A 11 -8.58 -24.24 22.09
N ILE A 12 -9.54 -24.41 21.17
CA ILE A 12 -10.97 -24.18 21.47
C ILE A 12 -11.56 -25.31 22.33
N SER A 13 -11.10 -26.54 22.12
CA SER A 13 -11.60 -27.76 22.78
C SER A 13 -11.33 -27.79 24.30
N THR A 14 -10.37 -26.99 24.77
CA THR A 14 -9.94 -26.89 26.18
C THR A 14 -10.41 -25.61 26.86
N MET A 15 -11.05 -24.69 26.12
CA MET A 15 -11.57 -23.44 26.67
C MET A 15 -12.82 -23.70 27.51
N THR A 16 -12.91 -23.00 28.64
CA THR A 16 -14.16 -22.84 29.37
C THR A 16 -15.16 -22.02 28.56
N ARG A 17 -16.44 -22.13 28.90
CA ARG A 17 -17.51 -21.36 28.26
C ARG A 17 -17.24 -19.84 28.30
N ALA A 18 -16.71 -19.33 29.41
CA ALA A 18 -16.40 -17.90 29.56
C ALA A 18 -15.26 -17.46 28.63
N GLU A 19 -14.22 -18.29 28.46
CA GLU A 19 -13.10 -18.00 27.56
C GLU A 19 -13.54 -18.04 26.09
N LEU A 20 -14.44 -18.96 25.74
CA LEU A 20 -15.03 -19.02 24.41
C LEU A 20 -15.91 -17.79 24.11
N GLU A 21 -16.74 -17.37 25.07
CA GLU A 21 -17.56 -16.15 24.95
C GLU A 21 -16.67 -14.90 24.78
N ALA A 22 -15.57 -14.80 25.53
CA ALA A 22 -14.59 -13.71 25.40
C ALA A 22 -13.89 -13.72 24.03
N LEU A 23 -13.51 -14.90 23.53
CA LEU A 23 -12.88 -15.05 22.20
C LEU A 23 -13.84 -14.62 21.08
N ILE A 24 -15.10 -15.04 21.14
CA ILE A 24 -16.13 -14.63 20.17
C ILE A 24 -16.32 -13.11 20.20
N ALA A 25 -16.43 -12.51 21.39
CA ALA A 25 -16.56 -11.07 21.53
C ALA A 25 -15.37 -10.31 20.92
N ALA A 26 -14.15 -10.80 21.15
CA ALA A 26 -12.94 -10.21 20.59
C ALA A 26 -12.91 -10.31 19.05
N ILE A 27 -13.27 -11.46 18.48
CA ILE A 27 -13.34 -11.65 17.01
C ILE A 27 -14.39 -10.70 16.40
N VAL A 28 -15.58 -10.62 17.01
CA VAL A 28 -16.64 -9.72 16.53
C VAL A 28 -16.18 -8.27 16.58
N GLN A 29 -15.53 -7.85 17.67
CA GLN A 29 -15.03 -6.49 17.82
C GLN A 29 -13.93 -6.16 16.79
N ASP A 30 -12.99 -7.06 16.56
CA ASP A 30 -11.96 -6.90 15.52
C ASP A 30 -12.58 -6.74 14.12
N LYS A 31 -13.58 -7.57 13.79
CA LYS A 31 -14.29 -7.47 12.51
C LYS A 31 -15.05 -6.16 12.34
N LEU A 32 -15.72 -5.69 13.39
CA LEU A 32 -16.40 -4.39 13.37
C LEU A 32 -15.41 -3.23 13.23
N GLN A 33 -14.27 -3.28 13.91
CA GLN A 33 -13.24 -2.25 13.77
C GLN A 33 -12.64 -2.23 12.37
N GLN A 34 -12.34 -3.40 11.79
CA GLN A 34 -11.89 -3.50 10.41
C GLN A 34 -12.92 -2.89 9.45
N GLN A 35 -14.20 -3.26 9.57
CA GLN A 35 -15.26 -2.72 8.71
C GLN A 35 -15.37 -1.19 8.83
N ASN A 36 -15.40 -0.66 10.05
CA ASN A 36 -15.44 0.78 10.29
C ASN A 36 -14.23 1.49 9.66
N SER A 37 -13.04 0.87 9.70
CA SER A 37 -11.84 1.41 9.07
C SER A 37 -11.94 1.48 7.54
N TYR A 38 -12.53 0.45 6.91
CA TYR A 38 -12.74 0.43 5.46
C TYR A 38 -13.77 1.47 5.03
N GLU A 39 -14.88 1.58 5.75
CA GLU A 39 -15.90 2.59 5.49
C GLU A 39 -15.33 4.01 5.61
N MET A 40 -14.49 4.27 6.63
CA MET A 40 -13.81 5.56 6.79
C MET A 40 -12.88 5.87 5.60
N GLN A 41 -12.09 4.90 5.13
CA GLN A 41 -11.22 5.08 3.97
C GLN A 41 -12.03 5.38 2.70
N ILE A 42 -13.14 4.66 2.48
CA ILE A 42 -14.03 4.90 1.34
C ILE A 42 -14.64 6.30 1.40
N GLN A 43 -15.05 6.77 2.58
CA GLN A 43 -15.56 8.13 2.75
C GLN A 43 -14.49 9.19 2.43
N GLN A 44 -13.25 8.99 2.88
CA GLN A 44 -12.15 9.90 2.55
C GLN A 44 -11.87 9.95 1.03
N ILE A 45 -11.93 8.80 0.34
CA ILE A 45 -11.77 8.75 -1.12
C ILE A 45 -12.92 9.51 -1.80
N LYS A 46 -14.17 9.28 -1.39
CA LYS A 46 -15.33 9.99 -1.94
C LYS A 46 -15.22 11.50 -1.73
N GLN A 47 -14.80 11.93 -0.54
CA GLN A 47 -14.57 13.35 -0.25
C GLN A 47 -13.50 13.95 -1.15
N LYS A 48 -12.38 13.25 -1.37
CA LYS A 48 -11.32 13.69 -2.30
C LYS A 48 -11.80 13.78 -3.74
N LEU A 49 -12.58 12.80 -4.21
CA LEU A 49 -13.13 12.78 -5.57
C LEU A 49 -14.23 13.82 -5.79
N ALA A 50 -14.94 14.22 -4.71
CA ALA A 50 -15.95 15.27 -4.76
C ALA A 50 -15.34 16.69 -4.75
N GLN A 51 -14.04 16.83 -4.49
CA GLN A 51 -13.39 18.13 -4.60
C GLN A 51 -13.29 18.56 -6.07
N PRO A 52 -13.49 19.86 -6.36
CA PRO A 52 -13.28 20.38 -7.70
C PRO A 52 -11.82 20.18 -8.13
N TYR A 53 -11.61 19.97 -9.43
CA TYR A 53 -10.28 19.87 -10.00
C TYR A 53 -9.48 21.15 -9.74
N ASP A 54 -8.33 21.03 -9.09
CA ASP A 54 -7.43 22.14 -8.84
C ASP A 54 -6.66 22.48 -10.13
N THR A 55 -7.04 23.59 -10.77
CA THR A 55 -6.41 24.09 -11.99
C THR A 55 -5.06 24.79 -11.73
N THR A 56 -4.71 25.03 -10.47
CA THR A 56 -3.43 25.63 -10.06
C THR A 56 -2.38 24.57 -9.74
N ALA A 57 -2.78 23.29 -9.66
CA ALA A 57 -1.87 22.19 -9.43
C ALA A 57 -0.84 22.11 -10.57
N PRO A 58 0.46 21.97 -10.25
CA PRO A 58 1.49 21.82 -11.28
C PRO A 58 1.24 20.54 -12.07
N SER A 59 1.45 20.62 -13.38
CA SER A 59 1.35 19.46 -14.26
C SER A 59 2.33 18.36 -13.83
N PHE A 60 2.00 17.12 -14.18
CA PHE A 60 2.88 15.97 -13.95
C PHE A 60 4.31 16.22 -14.47
N LEU A 61 4.45 16.85 -15.63
CA LEU A 61 5.74 17.19 -16.23
C LEU A 61 6.50 18.26 -15.44
N GLU A 62 5.81 19.25 -14.87
CA GLU A 62 6.44 20.27 -14.02
C GLU A 62 6.94 19.67 -12.71
N ILE A 63 6.16 18.76 -12.10
CA ILE A 63 6.57 18.02 -10.90
C ILE A 63 7.82 17.19 -11.20
N ILE A 64 7.81 16.41 -12.29
CA ILE A 64 8.98 15.61 -12.67
C ILE A 64 10.19 16.50 -12.90
N ARG A 65 10.05 17.59 -13.65
CA ARG A 65 11.19 18.48 -13.95
C ARG A 65 11.79 19.04 -12.66
N LYS A 66 10.95 19.50 -11.73
CA LYS A 66 11.39 20.01 -10.43
C LYS A 66 12.21 18.97 -9.66
N HIS A 67 11.77 17.71 -9.65
CA HIS A 67 12.49 16.64 -8.96
C HIS A 67 13.73 16.16 -9.72
N ALA A 68 13.69 16.11 -11.04
CA ALA A 68 14.83 15.71 -11.87
C ALA A 68 16.01 16.68 -11.72
N GLN A 69 15.73 17.97 -11.52
CA GLN A 69 16.72 19.01 -11.23
C GLN A 69 17.42 18.87 -9.87
N GLN A 70 16.84 18.10 -8.93
CA GLN A 70 17.45 17.85 -7.63
C GLN A 70 18.49 16.73 -7.68
N VAL A 71 18.53 15.96 -8.78
CA VAL A 71 19.46 14.86 -8.98
C VAL A 71 20.74 15.41 -9.63
N PRO A 72 21.93 15.23 -9.02
CA PRO A 72 23.19 15.67 -9.59
C PRO A 72 23.48 15.04 -10.95
N ASP A 73 24.20 15.76 -11.81
CA ASP A 73 24.54 15.29 -13.16
C ASP A 73 25.38 14.01 -13.12
N GLU A 74 26.19 13.80 -12.08
CA GLU A 74 26.99 12.60 -11.89
C GLU A 74 26.11 11.35 -11.68
N GLU A 75 24.93 11.50 -11.08
CA GLU A 75 23.97 10.40 -10.91
C GLU A 75 23.22 10.12 -12.22
N TRP A 76 22.88 11.16 -12.99
CA TRP A 76 22.32 10.98 -14.34
C TRP A 76 23.28 10.26 -15.28
N ALA A 77 24.58 10.50 -15.15
CA ALA A 77 25.61 9.82 -15.94
C ALA A 77 25.68 8.29 -15.66
N LYS A 78 25.18 7.83 -14.51
CA LYS A 78 25.11 6.39 -14.18
C LYS A 78 23.89 5.70 -14.79
N VAL A 79 22.91 6.45 -15.30
CA VAL A 79 21.70 5.88 -15.90
C VAL A 79 22.08 5.18 -17.21
N PRO A 80 21.79 3.87 -17.36
CA PRO A 80 22.07 3.15 -18.60
C PRO A 80 21.33 3.76 -19.81
N LYS A 81 21.97 3.76 -20.97
CA LYS A 81 21.37 4.33 -22.21
C LYS A 81 20.10 3.58 -22.66
N ASP A 82 19.99 2.30 -22.31
CA ASP A 82 18.84 1.44 -22.57
C ASP A 82 17.81 1.44 -21.43
N ALA A 83 17.96 2.31 -20.42
CA ALA A 83 17.07 2.35 -19.26
C ALA A 83 15.60 2.61 -19.64
N SER A 84 15.33 3.36 -20.70
CA SER A 84 13.96 3.58 -21.19
C SER A 84 13.33 2.32 -21.79
N ILE A 85 14.14 1.45 -22.41
CA ILE A 85 13.70 0.19 -23.04
C ILE A 85 13.57 -0.90 -21.97
N ARG A 86 14.52 -0.97 -21.04
CA ARG A 86 14.60 -1.99 -19.98
C ARG A 86 14.24 -1.46 -18.59
N TYR A 87 13.35 -0.46 -18.53
CA TYR A 87 13.01 0.21 -17.26
C TYR A 87 12.52 -0.79 -16.20
N LYS A 88 11.83 -1.86 -16.60
CA LYS A 88 11.34 -2.90 -15.67
C LYS A 88 12.48 -3.61 -14.94
N GLU A 89 13.58 -3.85 -15.64
CA GLU A 89 14.74 -4.52 -15.08
C GLU A 89 15.48 -3.60 -14.12
N TYR A 90 15.69 -2.34 -14.51
CA TYR A 90 16.40 -1.37 -13.68
C TYR A 90 15.59 -0.89 -12.46
N LEU A 91 14.26 -0.78 -12.58
CA LEU A 91 13.41 -0.31 -11.47
C LEU A 91 12.92 -1.44 -10.56
N TYR A 92 12.68 -2.64 -11.11
CA TYR A 92 12.00 -3.72 -10.40
C TYR A 92 12.77 -5.04 -10.39
N GLY A 93 13.98 -5.11 -10.96
CA GLY A 93 14.80 -6.33 -11.00
C GLY A 93 14.19 -7.46 -11.82
N LYS A 94 13.19 -7.17 -12.69
CA LYS A 94 12.53 -8.17 -13.53
C LYS A 94 13.08 -8.09 -14.95
N ALA A 95 13.76 -9.15 -15.39
CA ALA A 95 14.15 -9.30 -16.78
C ALA A 95 12.90 -9.29 -17.67
N TRP A 96 13.02 -8.70 -18.86
CA TRP A 96 11.92 -8.48 -19.81
C TRP A 96 11.25 -9.78 -20.33
N ASN A 97 11.78 -10.96 -19.97
CA ASN A 97 11.37 -12.27 -20.45
C ASN A 97 10.94 -13.23 -19.31
N GLN A 98 10.10 -12.77 -18.38
CA GLN A 98 9.37 -13.65 -17.47
C GLN A 98 7.86 -13.41 -17.64
N GLU A 99 7.33 -13.86 -18.76
CA GLU A 99 5.92 -14.22 -18.96
C GLU A 99 5.86 -15.68 -19.42
#